data_AF-M3CYM0-F1
#
_entry.id   AF-M3CYM0-F1
#
_cell.length_a   1.000
_cell.length_b   1.000
_cell.length_c   1.000
_cell.angle_alpha   90.00
_cell.angle_beta   90.00
_cell.angle_gamma   90.00
#
_symmetry.space_group_name_H-M   'P 1'
#
loop_
_entity.id
_entity.type
_entity.pdbx_description
1 polymer ?
#
loop_
_entity_poly.entity_id
_entity_poly.type
_entity_poly.pdbx_seq_one_letter_code
_entity_poly.pdbx_strand_id
1 'polypeptide(L)'
;MCALAIAVDVDLFGHLARRSPGAVPMLQLAAATGVEAQSLDTIAQTLAADGWLVHVEPNSFAANKVTHAMTDPDFQSLVAHCFEMGLPAVLATPRFLSNIDYKASQDSFLLAWQVSQATSLGFFDYLNQPGGQRPTSSS
;
A
#
# COMPACT_ATOMS: atom_id res chain seq x y z
N MET A 1 2.57 1.71 7.18
CA MET A 1 2.39 0.87 5.97
C MET A 1 0.98 0.28 5.86
N CYS A 2 0.51 -0.68 6.68
CA CYS A 2 -0.81 -1.32 6.44
C CYS A 2 -1.99 -0.33 6.31
N ALA A 3 -1.99 0.76 7.09
CA ALA A 3 -2.97 1.84 6.97
C ALA A 3 -3.00 2.50 5.57
N LEU A 4 -1.85 2.57 4.88
CA LEU A 4 -1.73 3.13 3.53
C LEU A 4 -2.40 2.24 2.49
N ALA A 5 -2.19 0.92 2.56
CA ALA A 5 -2.86 -0.03 1.67
C ALA A 5 -4.38 0.05 1.81
N ILE A 6 -4.89 -0.01 3.05
CA ILE A 6 -6.33 0.07 3.32
C ILE A 6 -6.90 1.41 2.81
N ALA A 7 -6.18 2.52 3.01
CA ALA A 7 -6.63 3.82 2.53
C ALA A 7 -6.69 3.93 0.99
N VAL A 8 -5.84 3.19 0.27
CA VAL A 8 -5.94 3.05 -1.19
C VAL A 8 -7.15 2.18 -1.55
N ASP A 9 -7.30 1.02 -0.92
CA ASP A 9 -8.39 0.06 -1.21
C ASP A 9 -9.78 0.67 -1.05
N VAL A 10 -9.95 1.58 -0.07
CA VAL A 10 -11.23 2.22 0.23
C VAL A 10 -11.35 3.64 -0.34
N ASP A 11 -10.44 4.05 -1.23
CA ASP A 11 -10.35 5.39 -1.83
C ASP A 11 -10.43 6.55 -0.80
N LEU A 12 -9.82 6.38 0.38
CA LEU A 12 -9.84 7.39 1.44
C LEU A 12 -9.21 8.72 0.95
N PHE A 13 -8.11 8.62 0.20
CA PHE A 13 -7.42 9.78 -0.36
C PHE A 13 -8.31 10.56 -1.34
N GLY A 14 -9.02 9.87 -2.25
CA GLY A 14 -9.95 10.51 -3.17
C GLY A 14 -11.11 11.16 -2.44
N HIS A 15 -11.67 10.52 -1.42
CA HIS A 15 -12.77 11.09 -0.64
C HIS A 15 -12.39 12.36 0.12
N LEU A 16 -11.17 12.44 0.64
CA LEU A 16 -10.63 13.64 1.30
C LEU A 16 -10.29 14.72 0.27
N ALA A 17 -9.61 14.36 -0.82
CA ALA A 17 -9.21 15.29 -1.87
C ALA A 17 -10.41 16.01 -2.50
N ARG A 18 -11.51 15.30 -2.76
CA ARG A 18 -12.76 15.86 -3.31
C ARG A 18 -13.46 16.86 -2.38
N ARG A 19 -13.12 16.85 -1.09
CA ARG A 19 -13.72 17.71 -0.04
C ARG A 19 -12.75 18.76 0.51
N SER A 20 -11.53 18.80 -0.04
CA SER A 20 -10.50 19.80 0.26
C SER A 20 -10.99 21.22 -0.09
N PRO A 21 -10.61 22.26 0.68
CA PRO A 21 -9.69 22.27 1.82
C PRO A 21 -10.36 21.98 3.18
N GLY A 22 -11.61 21.53 3.21
CA GLY A 22 -12.37 21.33 4.44
C GLY A 22 -11.89 20.13 5.25
N ALA A 23 -11.98 20.25 6.58
CA ALA A 23 -11.89 19.10 7.47
C ALA A 23 -13.15 18.24 7.31
N VAL A 24 -12.96 16.93 7.14
CA VAL A 24 -14.04 15.97 6.90
C VAL A 24 -14.21 15.09 8.14
N PRO A 25 -15.40 15.08 8.76
CA PRO A 25 -15.69 14.19 9.88
C PRO A 25 -15.62 12.72 9.47
N MET A 26 -15.09 11.89 10.37
CA MET A 26 -14.89 10.46 10.12
C MET A 26 -16.21 9.72 9.83
N LEU A 27 -17.32 10.16 10.43
CA LEU A 27 -18.64 9.59 10.16
C LEU A 27 -19.06 9.77 8.68
N GLN A 28 -18.69 10.89 8.06
CA GLN A 28 -18.99 11.12 6.64
C GLN A 28 -18.08 10.26 5.74
N LEU A 29 -16.82 10.08 6.12
CA LEU A 29 -15.88 9.21 5.39
C LEU A 29 -16.31 7.75 5.52
N ALA A 30 -16.68 7.29 6.71
CA ALA A 30 -17.21 5.96 6.97
C ALA A 30 -18.44 5.64 6.10
N ALA A 31 -19.38 6.59 6.00
CA ALA A 31 -20.54 6.44 5.12
C ALA A 31 -20.15 6.35 3.62
N ALA A 32 -19.06 7.01 3.22
CA ALA A 32 -18.60 7.02 1.83
C ALA A 32 -17.78 5.78 1.46
N THR A 33 -16.98 5.26 2.40
CA THR A 33 -16.08 4.11 2.18
C THR A 33 -16.71 2.77 2.56
N GLY A 34 -17.78 2.77 3.35
CA GLY A 34 -18.38 1.56 3.93
C GLY A 34 -17.60 0.96 5.10
N VAL A 35 -16.49 1.60 5.51
CA VAL A 35 -15.68 1.17 6.66
C VAL A 35 -16.32 1.70 7.95
N GLU A 36 -16.28 0.90 9.01
CA GLU A 36 -16.73 1.33 10.34
C GLU A 36 -15.94 2.57 10.81
N ALA A 37 -16.65 3.57 11.35
CA ALA A 37 -16.05 4.85 11.71
C ALA A 37 -14.87 4.75 12.69
N GLN A 38 -14.94 3.86 13.69
CA GLN A 38 -13.86 3.69 14.67
C GLN A 38 -12.59 3.07 14.04
N SER A 39 -12.79 2.08 13.16
CA SER A 39 -11.70 1.47 12.39
C SER A 39 -11.05 2.49 11.45
N LEU A 40 -11.87 3.27 10.73
CA LEU A 40 -11.40 4.31 9.82
C LEU A 40 -10.68 5.45 10.55
N ASP A 41 -11.12 5.80 11.77
CA ASP A 41 -10.44 6.79 12.61
C ASP A 41 -9.04 6.33 13.00
N THR A 42 -8.88 5.07 13.42
CA THR A 42 -7.58 4.49 13.76
C THR A 42 -6.61 4.51 12.58
N ILE A 43 -7.12 4.19 11.38
CA ILE A 43 -6.36 4.24 10.13
C ILE A 43 -5.95 5.69 9.83
N ALA A 44 -6.90 6.63 9.89
CA ALA A 44 -6.65 8.04 9.60
C ALA A 44 -5.68 8.70 10.59
N GLN A 45 -5.76 8.36 11.88
CA GLN A 45 -4.80 8.81 12.89
C GLN A 45 -3.39 8.32 12.59
N THR A 46 -3.24 7.05 12.22
CA THR A 46 -1.94 6.47 11.81
C THR A 46 -1.38 7.22 10.59
N LEU A 47 -2.21 7.45 9.59
CA LEU A 47 -1.83 8.16 8.36
C LEU A 47 -1.49 9.63 8.60
N ALA A 48 -2.22 10.30 9.49
CA ALA A 48 -1.93 11.68 9.87
C ALA A 48 -0.60 11.80 10.64
N ALA A 49 -0.31 10.84 11.54
CA ALA A 49 0.98 10.79 12.24
C ALA A 49 2.16 10.58 11.28
N ASP A 50 1.95 9.77 10.23
CA ASP A 50 2.92 9.53 9.16
C ASP A 50 2.96 10.68 8.10
N GLY A 51 2.10 11.70 8.21
CA GLY A 51 2.09 12.88 7.34
C GLY A 51 1.31 12.75 6.03
N TRP A 52 0.56 11.66 5.83
CA TRP A 52 -0.25 11.44 4.61
C TRP A 52 -1.51 12.32 4.55
N LEU A 53 -2.04 12.69 5.72
CA LEU A 53 -3.25 13.48 5.92
C LEU A 53 -2.99 14.57 6.97
N VAL A 54 -3.93 15.49 7.18
CA VAL A 54 -3.89 16.45 8.30
C VAL A 54 -4.93 16.06 9.34
N HIS A 55 -4.52 15.84 10.59
CA HIS A 55 -5.44 15.77 11.73
C HIS A 55 -5.81 17.20 12.15
N VAL A 56 -7.10 17.55 12.07
CA VAL A 56 -7.58 18.91 12.34
C VAL A 56 -8.17 18.99 13.75
N GLU A 57 -9.10 18.09 14.03
CA GLU A 57 -9.85 17.98 15.29
C GLU A 57 -10.18 16.50 15.55
N PRO A 58 -10.58 16.11 16.77
CA PRO A 58 -10.98 14.73 17.05
C PRO A 58 -11.99 14.21 16.03
N ASN A 59 -11.67 13.07 15.41
CA ASN A 59 -12.47 12.44 14.35
C ASN A 59 -12.64 13.30 13.08
N SER A 60 -11.73 14.24 12.78
CA SER A 60 -11.82 15.10 11.61
C SER A 60 -10.47 15.33 10.94
N PHE A 61 -10.41 15.08 9.64
CA PHE A 61 -9.16 15.06 8.87
C PHE A 61 -9.31 15.84 7.57
N ALA A 62 -8.23 16.46 7.11
CA ALA A 62 -8.18 17.20 5.86
C ALA A 62 -7.11 16.64 4.91
N ALA A 63 -7.31 16.90 3.62
CA ALA A 63 -6.33 16.59 2.59
C ALA A 63 -5.11 17.53 2.67
N ASN A 64 -3.93 16.99 2.44
CA ASN A 64 -2.71 17.77 2.16
C ASN A 64 -2.19 17.44 0.75
N LYS A 65 -1.00 17.99 0.40
CA LYS A 65 -0.36 17.75 -0.90
C LYS A 65 -0.11 16.26 -1.19
N VAL A 66 0.26 15.49 -0.16
CA VAL A 66 0.49 14.04 -0.28
C VAL A 66 -0.84 13.31 -0.50
N THR A 67 -1.89 13.69 0.22
CA THR A 67 -3.25 13.17 -0.02
C THR A 67 -3.67 13.34 -1.48
N HIS A 68 -3.42 14.52 -2.06
CA HIS A 68 -3.72 14.79 -3.47
C HIS A 68 -2.83 14.00 -4.43
N ALA A 69 -1.55 13.80 -4.13
CA ALA A 69 -0.69 12.95 -4.95
C ALA A 69 -1.19 11.49 -4.97
N MET A 70 -1.70 11.00 -3.84
CA MET A 70 -2.25 9.64 -3.72
C MET A 70 -3.57 9.41 -4.46
N THR A 71 -4.15 10.42 -5.11
CA THR A 71 -5.27 10.23 -6.04
C THR A 71 -4.82 9.82 -7.45
N ASP A 72 -3.52 9.87 -7.72
CA ASP A 72 -2.95 9.37 -8.97
C ASP A 72 -2.95 7.84 -9.00
N PRO A 73 -3.53 7.19 -10.02
CA PRO A 73 -3.54 5.74 -10.17
C PRO A 73 -2.13 5.10 -10.17
N ASP A 74 -1.11 5.81 -10.64
CA ASP A 74 0.26 5.27 -10.67
C ASP A 74 0.84 5.14 -9.25
N PHE A 75 0.57 6.13 -8.38
CA PHE A 75 0.97 6.05 -6.97
C PHE A 75 0.18 4.96 -6.22
N GLN A 76 -1.11 4.80 -6.53
CA GLN A 76 -1.91 3.72 -5.95
C GLN A 76 -1.41 2.33 -6.38
N SER A 77 -1.07 2.18 -7.66
CA SER A 77 -0.49 0.96 -8.21
C SER A 77 0.87 0.64 -7.59
N LEU A 78 1.69 1.65 -7.32
CA LEU A 78 2.96 1.49 -6.61
C LEU A 78 2.76 0.98 -5.17
N VAL A 79 1.73 1.48 -4.46
CA VAL A 79 1.39 0.96 -3.13
C VAL A 79 0.99 -0.50 -3.23
N ALA A 80 0.08 -0.86 -4.14
CA ALA A 80 -0.32 -2.27 -4.34
C ALA A 80 0.90 -3.17 -4.62
N HIS A 81 1.79 -2.76 -5.53
CA HIS A 81 3.03 -3.49 -5.81
C HIS A 81 3.92 -3.66 -4.58
N CYS A 82 4.09 -2.60 -3.77
CA CYS A 82 4.85 -2.69 -2.52
C CYS A 82 4.27 -3.71 -1.55
N PHE A 83 2.94 -3.86 -1.49
CA PHE A 83 2.28 -4.79 -0.57
C PHE A 83 2.24 -6.23 -1.07
N GLU A 84 1.95 -6.43 -2.35
CA GLU A 84 1.79 -7.76 -2.93
C GLU A 84 3.13 -8.43 -3.22
N MET A 85 4.15 -7.65 -3.56
CA MET A 85 5.44 -8.17 -4.04
C MET A 85 6.60 -7.75 -3.15
N GLY A 86 6.64 -6.46 -2.75
CA GLY A 86 7.76 -5.91 -1.98
C GLY A 86 7.82 -6.42 -0.54
N LEU A 87 6.72 -6.29 0.20
CA LEU A 87 6.65 -6.63 1.62
C LEU A 87 6.92 -8.12 1.88
N PRO A 88 6.34 -9.08 1.13
CA PRO A 88 6.68 -10.49 1.28
C PRO A 88 8.17 -10.76 1.07
N ALA A 89 8.78 -10.14 0.04
CA ALA A 89 10.22 -10.29 -0.23
C ALA A 89 11.07 -9.74 0.92
N VAL A 90 10.73 -8.56 1.44
CA VAL A 90 11.41 -7.96 2.60
C VAL A 90 11.29 -8.86 3.83
N LEU A 91 10.10 -9.40 4.12
CA LEU A 91 9.88 -10.30 5.26
C LEU A 91 10.60 -11.65 5.11
N ALA A 92 10.79 -12.14 3.87
CA ALA A 92 11.55 -13.35 3.59
C ALA A 92 13.07 -13.14 3.66
N THR A 93 13.55 -11.91 3.51
CA THR A 93 14.98 -11.58 3.38
C THR A 93 15.83 -12.07 4.56
N PRO A 94 15.46 -11.88 5.85
CA PRO A 94 16.27 -12.35 6.96
C PRO A 94 16.45 -13.88 6.96
N ARG A 95 15.36 -14.63 6.69
CA ARG A 95 15.40 -16.09 6.62
C ARG A 95 16.23 -16.56 5.43
N PHE A 96 16.07 -15.92 4.27
CA PHE A 96 16.84 -16.23 3.08
C PHE A 96 18.34 -16.03 3.31
N LEU A 97 18.74 -14.86 3.83
CA LEU A 97 20.15 -14.56 4.10
C LEU A 97 20.75 -15.50 5.16
N SER A 98 19.99 -15.83 6.21
CA SER A 98 20.44 -16.80 7.20
C SER A 98 20.72 -18.19 6.59
N ASN A 99 19.94 -18.63 5.60
CA ASN A 99 20.12 -19.94 4.97
C ASN A 99 21.37 -20.03 4.08
N ILE A 100 21.90 -18.88 3.63
CA ILE A 100 23.10 -18.80 2.81
C ILE A 100 24.31 -18.29 3.60
N ASP A 101 24.26 -18.35 4.94
CA ASP A 101 25.26 -17.78 5.86
C ASP A 101 25.60 -16.31 5.56
N TYR A 102 24.62 -15.54 5.07
CA TYR A 102 24.80 -14.15 4.62
C TYR A 102 25.87 -13.99 3.52
N LYS A 103 26.20 -15.05 2.78
CA LYS A 103 27.11 -15.01 1.63
C LYS A 103 26.36 -14.62 0.37
N ALA A 104 27.09 -14.21 -0.67
CA ALA A 104 26.50 -14.00 -1.98
C ALA A 104 25.93 -15.31 -2.52
N SER A 105 24.67 -15.29 -2.98
CA SER A 105 24.09 -16.40 -3.72
C SER A 105 24.94 -16.69 -4.97
N GLN A 106 25.29 -17.96 -5.21
CA GLN A 106 25.90 -18.37 -6.48
C GLN A 106 24.86 -18.47 -7.61
N ASP A 107 23.58 -18.43 -7.26
CA ASP A 107 22.46 -18.38 -8.19
C ASP A 107 21.95 -16.94 -8.28
N SER A 108 22.21 -16.27 -9.40
CA SER A 108 21.75 -14.91 -9.68
C SER A 108 20.23 -14.77 -9.68
N PHE A 109 19.49 -15.89 -9.74
CA PHE A 109 18.05 -15.93 -9.76
C PHE A 109 17.42 -16.28 -8.40
N LEU A 110 18.19 -16.57 -7.35
CA LEU A 110 17.63 -16.82 -6.02
C LEU A 110 17.67 -15.54 -5.18
N LEU A 111 16.60 -14.75 -5.25
CA LEU A 111 16.40 -13.56 -4.42
C LEU A 111 15.33 -13.84 -3.36
N ALA A 112 15.29 -12.99 -2.33
CA ALA A 112 14.27 -13.08 -1.27
C ALA A 112 12.84 -13.02 -1.82
N TRP A 113 12.63 -12.40 -2.98
CA TRP A 113 11.35 -12.38 -3.69
C TRP A 113 10.93 -13.77 -4.22
N GLN A 114 11.82 -14.56 -4.84
CA GLN A 114 11.49 -15.93 -5.24
C GLN A 114 11.10 -16.79 -4.03
N VAL A 115 11.82 -16.61 -2.91
CA VAL A 115 11.52 -17.29 -1.64
C VAL A 115 10.15 -16.87 -1.10
N SER A 116 9.79 -15.59 -1.18
CA SER A 116 8.50 -15.11 -0.68
C SER A 116 7.32 -15.59 -1.53
N GLN A 117 7.49 -15.65 -2.86
CA GLN A 117 6.45 -16.12 -3.77
C GLN A 117 6.41 -17.65 -3.94
N ALA A 118 7.29 -18.37 -3.24
CA ALA A 118 7.48 -19.82 -3.38
C ALA A 118 7.61 -20.26 -4.85
N THR A 119 8.40 -19.52 -5.63
CA THR A 119 8.56 -19.73 -7.09
C THR A 119 10.03 -19.88 -7.48
N SER A 120 10.30 -20.66 -8.52
CA SER A 120 11.60 -20.76 -9.18
C SER A 120 11.69 -19.95 -10.47
N LEU A 121 10.63 -19.21 -10.84
CA LEU A 121 10.58 -18.42 -12.06
C LEU A 121 11.41 -17.14 -11.96
N GLY A 122 11.88 -16.67 -13.11
CA GLY A 122 12.33 -15.29 -13.27
C GLY A 122 11.16 -14.31 -13.06
N PHE A 123 11.48 -13.08 -12.67
CA PHE A 123 10.48 -12.06 -12.35
C PHE A 123 9.46 -11.83 -13.49
N PHE A 124 9.94 -11.66 -14.72
CA PHE A 124 9.05 -11.44 -15.87
C PHE A 124 8.21 -12.67 -16.22
N ASP A 125 8.76 -13.88 -16.06
CA ASP A 125 8.02 -15.12 -16.32
C ASP A 125 6.89 -15.31 -15.32
N TYR A 126 7.12 -14.95 -14.05
CA TYR A 126 6.10 -14.97 -13.01
C TYR A 126 4.95 -14.00 -13.30
N LEU A 127 5.24 -12.76 -13.72
CA LEU A 127 4.22 -11.77 -14.07
C LEU A 127 3.38 -12.14 -15.29
N ASN A 128 3.91 -12.99 -16.18
CA ASN A 128 3.23 -13.43 -17.38
C ASN A 128 2.38 -14.70 -17.17
N GLN A 129 2.33 -15.26 -15.96
CA GLN A 129 1.48 -16.41 -15.67
C GLN A 129 -0.02 -16.03 -15.71
N PRO A 130 -0.90 -16.93 -16.20
CA PRO A 130 -2.34 -16.73 -16.08
C PRO A 130 -2.74 -16.70 -14.60
N GLY A 131 -3.14 -15.52 -14.10
CA GLY A 131 -3.43 -15.25 -12.69
C GLY A 131 -2.46 -14.29 -12.00
N GLY A 132 -1.31 -13.97 -12.63
CA GLY A 132 -0.46 -12.86 -12.20
C GLY A 132 -1.14 -11.54 -12.52
N GLN A 133 -1.62 -10.82 -11.50
CA GLN A 133 -2.24 -9.52 -11.70
C GLN A 133 -1.19 -8.54 -12.25
N ARG A 134 -1.26 -8.24 -13.55
CA ARG A 134 -0.72 -7.00 -14.08
C ARG A 134 -1.69 -5.89 -13.68
N PRO A 135 -1.24 -4.80 -13.03
CA PRO A 135 -2.04 -3.59 -12.97
C PRO A 135 -2.28 -3.17 -14.41
N THR A 136 -3.51 -3.30 -14.88
CA THR A 136 -3.89 -2.86 -16.21
C THR A 136 -3.91 -1.34 -16.20
N SER A 137 -2.82 -0.72 -16.65
CA SER A 137 -2.85 0.66 -17.12
C SER A 137 -3.74 0.70 -18.36
N SER A 138 -5.00 1.09 -18.17
CA SER A 138 -5.93 1.33 -19.27
C SER A 138 -5.87 2.81 -19.61
N SER A 139 -5.34 3.11 -20.79
CA SER A 139 -5.47 4.40 -21.49
C SER A 139 -6.88 4.61 -22.03
#